data_AF-A0AAN8JTG5-F1
#
_entry.id   AF-A0AAN8JTG5-F1
#
_cell.length_a   1.000
_cell.length_b   1.000
_cell.length_c   1.000
_cell.angle_alpha   90.00
_cell.angle_beta   90.00
_cell.angle_gamma   90.00
#
_symmetry.space_group_name_H-M   'P 1'
#
loop_
_entity.id
_entity.type
_entity.pdbx_description
1 polymer ?
#
loop_
_entity_poly.entity_id
_entity_poly.type
_entity_poly.pdbx_seq_one_letter_code
_entity_poly.pdbx_strand_id
1 'polypeptide(L)'
;MSTRRLFILFYLLTITTFIQVDAKIVARATCDDDMLFYADGVLMASNNDWARPKQVDLPDNTTVLGVHCVDTGGISGIYVTYTLNQTYTTDTSWKCSAKFEENWSTPGFEDGNWSAASIVNETLYYRTDWIWTAGYNGKDKVVYCRKKIKGWSLYYITI
;
A
#
# COMPACT_ATOMS: atom_id res chain seq x y z
N MET A 1 67.79 20.03 -25.72
CA MET A 1 66.33 20.24 -25.78
C MET A 1 65.63 18.90 -25.85
N SER A 2 64.51 18.78 -25.14
CA SER A 2 63.46 17.76 -25.30
C SER A 2 63.66 16.39 -24.63
N THR A 3 63.41 16.38 -23.33
CA THR A 3 62.78 15.30 -22.56
C THR A 3 61.37 15.02 -23.07
N ARG A 4 60.99 13.75 -23.27
CA ARG A 4 59.59 13.30 -23.08
C ARG A 4 59.58 11.89 -22.48
N ARG A 5 59.38 11.83 -21.17
CA ARG A 5 59.07 10.63 -20.41
C ARG A 5 57.64 10.22 -20.72
N LEU A 6 57.44 8.97 -21.10
CA LEU A 6 56.14 8.35 -21.35
C LEU A 6 55.48 8.05 -20.00
N PHE A 7 54.51 8.87 -19.59
CA PHE A 7 53.64 8.59 -18.45
C PHE A 7 52.37 7.91 -18.95
N ILE A 8 52.31 6.58 -18.81
CA ILE A 8 51.09 5.81 -19.02
C ILE A 8 50.24 5.99 -17.75
N LEU A 9 49.21 6.83 -17.81
CA LEU A 9 48.19 6.92 -16.77
C LEU A 9 47.30 5.67 -16.83
N PHE A 10 47.49 4.74 -15.89
CA PHE A 10 46.51 3.70 -15.59
C PHE A 10 45.35 4.33 -14.80
N TYR A 11 44.25 4.65 -15.47
CA TYR A 11 42.99 4.98 -14.82
C TYR A 11 42.40 3.67 -14.26
N LEU A 12 42.60 3.42 -12.96
CA LEU A 12 41.86 2.38 -12.24
C LEU A 12 40.41 2.86 -12.09
N LEU A 13 39.55 2.45 -13.03
CA LEU A 13 38.11 2.59 -12.90
C LEU A 13 37.64 1.54 -11.89
N THR A 14 37.59 1.87 -10.61
CA THR A 14 36.96 1.02 -9.60
C THR A 14 35.45 1.06 -9.83
N ILE A 15 34.91 0.03 -10.48
CA ILE A 15 33.46 -0.17 -10.59
C ILE A 15 32.98 -0.64 -9.22
N THR A 16 32.48 0.28 -8.40
CA THR A 16 31.72 -0.05 -7.20
C THR A 16 30.37 -0.60 -7.64
N THR A 17 30.22 -1.92 -7.59
CA THR A 17 28.92 -2.57 -7.73
C THR A 17 28.09 -2.26 -6.49
N PHE A 18 27.14 -1.32 -6.62
CA PHE A 18 26.09 -1.16 -5.62
C PHE A 18 25.16 -2.36 -5.73
N ILE A 19 25.16 -3.23 -4.72
CA ILE A 19 24.11 -4.24 -4.58
C ILE A 19 22.89 -3.48 -4.06
N GLN A 20 21.96 -3.15 -4.96
CA GLN A 20 20.65 -2.68 -4.55
C GLN A 20 19.89 -3.86 -3.98
N VAL A 21 19.74 -3.89 -2.65
CA VAL A 21 18.81 -4.81 -2.00
C VAL A 21 17.44 -4.17 -2.16
N ASP A 22 16.65 -4.61 -3.14
CA ASP A 22 15.27 -4.14 -3.28
C ASP A 22 14.52 -4.47 -1.99
N ALA A 23 14.14 -3.41 -1.26
CA ALA A 23 13.37 -3.54 -0.04
C ALA A 23 11.95 -3.95 -0.41
N LYS A 24 11.70 -5.26 -0.41
CA LYS A 24 10.42 -5.84 -0.79
C LYS A 24 9.34 -5.46 0.23
N ILE A 25 8.25 -4.88 -0.25
CA ILE A 25 7.05 -4.64 0.56
C ILE A 25 6.18 -5.88 0.44
N VAL A 26 5.87 -6.51 1.57
CA VAL A 26 4.93 -7.65 1.63
C VAL A 26 3.63 -7.17 2.26
N ALA A 27 2.53 -7.38 1.57
CA ALA A 27 1.19 -7.08 2.07
C ALA A 27 0.36 -8.37 2.23
N ARG A 28 -0.60 -8.35 3.16
CA ARG A 28 -1.68 -9.34 3.26
C ARG A 28 -2.99 -8.59 3.30
N ALA A 29 -3.87 -8.84 2.35
CA ALA A 29 -5.13 -8.12 2.22
C ALA A 29 -6.32 -9.08 2.16
N THR A 30 -7.42 -8.67 2.77
CA THR A 30 -8.72 -9.29 2.62
C THR A 30 -9.83 -8.29 2.86
N CYS A 31 -11.04 -8.64 2.43
CA CYS A 31 -12.25 -8.02 2.91
C CYS A 31 -13.37 -9.07 3.01
N ASP A 32 -14.47 -8.71 3.66
CA ASP A 32 -15.70 -9.48 3.73
C ASP A 32 -16.76 -8.78 2.85
N ASP A 33 -17.08 -9.26 1.63
CA ASP A 33 -16.79 -10.59 1.06
C ASP A 33 -15.76 -10.59 -0.09
N ASP A 34 -15.99 -9.76 -1.11
CA ASP A 34 -15.26 -9.79 -2.37
C ASP A 34 -14.28 -8.61 -2.48
N MET A 35 -12.99 -8.92 -2.47
CA MET A 35 -11.89 -7.97 -2.48
C MET A 35 -11.22 -7.89 -3.86
N LEU A 36 -10.94 -6.66 -4.30
CA LEU A 36 -9.87 -6.32 -5.24
C LEU A 36 -8.84 -5.42 -4.54
N PHE A 37 -7.58 -5.82 -4.57
CA PHE A 37 -6.47 -5.11 -3.93
C PHE A 37 -5.53 -4.50 -4.97
N TYR A 38 -5.21 -3.23 -4.80
CA TYR A 38 -4.43 -2.42 -5.72
C TYR A 38 -3.19 -1.84 -5.05
N ALA A 39 -2.13 -1.68 -5.84
CA ALA A 39 -0.94 -0.90 -5.50
C ALA A 39 -0.69 0.11 -6.63
N ASP A 40 -0.66 1.40 -6.28
CA ASP A 40 -0.49 2.51 -7.23
C ASP A 40 -1.39 2.42 -8.48
N GLY A 41 -2.63 1.95 -8.31
CA GLY A 41 -3.61 1.78 -9.39
C GLY A 41 -3.55 0.44 -10.13
N VAL A 42 -2.52 -0.39 -9.90
CA VAL A 42 -2.39 -1.72 -10.52
C VAL A 42 -3.09 -2.76 -9.65
N LEU A 43 -3.93 -3.61 -10.26
CA LEU A 43 -4.56 -4.73 -9.56
C LEU A 43 -3.51 -5.79 -9.21
N MET A 44 -3.34 -6.04 -7.92
CA MET A 44 -2.33 -6.98 -7.40
C MET A 44 -2.92 -8.31 -6.96
N ALA A 45 -4.17 -8.31 -6.48
CA ALA A 45 -4.85 -9.51 -6.03
C ALA A 45 -6.37 -9.35 -6.01
N SER A 46 -7.07 -10.49 -6.07
CA SER A 46 -8.47 -10.61 -5.68
C SER A 46 -8.62 -11.70 -4.61
N ASN A 47 -9.64 -11.59 -3.75
CA ASN A 47 -9.96 -12.59 -2.74
C ASN A 47 -11.46 -12.58 -2.46
N ASN A 48 -12.08 -13.73 -2.26
CA ASN A 48 -13.50 -13.86 -1.90
C ASN A 48 -13.68 -14.69 -0.61
N ASP A 49 -12.63 -14.76 0.20
CA ASP A 49 -12.59 -15.53 1.43
C ASP A 49 -11.95 -14.68 2.53
N TRP A 50 -12.79 -13.98 3.28
CA TRP A 50 -12.39 -13.07 4.34
C TRP A 50 -11.52 -13.73 5.42
N ALA A 51 -11.65 -15.03 5.63
CA ALA A 51 -10.91 -15.76 6.65
C ALA A 51 -9.46 -16.05 6.23
N ARG A 52 -9.13 -15.94 4.93
CA ARG A 52 -7.81 -16.25 4.37
C ARG A 52 -7.22 -15.07 3.61
N PRO A 53 -6.58 -14.11 4.30
CA PRO A 53 -5.93 -12.98 3.65
C PRO A 53 -4.91 -13.38 2.60
N LYS A 54 -4.99 -12.75 1.43
CA LYS A 54 -4.09 -12.99 0.32
C LYS A 54 -2.78 -12.24 0.54
N GLN A 55 -1.67 -12.98 0.57
CA GLN A 55 -0.34 -12.38 0.57
C GLN A 55 0.05 -11.91 -0.82
N VAL A 56 0.67 -10.74 -0.91
CA VAL A 56 1.05 -10.06 -2.15
C VAL A 56 2.42 -9.44 -1.97
N ASP A 57 3.28 -9.63 -2.97
CA ASP A 57 4.56 -8.95 -3.08
C ASP A 57 4.35 -7.66 -3.88
N LEU A 58 4.69 -6.53 -3.28
CA LEU A 58 4.50 -5.22 -3.88
C LEU A 58 5.83 -4.64 -4.40
N PRO A 59 5.81 -3.84 -5.48
CA PRO A 59 6.95 -3.05 -5.88
C PRO A 59 7.51 -2.25 -4.69
N ASP A 60 8.83 -2.20 -4.57
CA ASP A 60 9.51 -1.50 -3.47
C ASP A 60 9.21 0.01 -3.47
N ASN A 61 8.90 0.59 -4.63
CA ASN A 61 8.50 1.98 -4.81
C ASN A 61 7.00 2.24 -4.58
N THR A 62 6.22 1.26 -4.10
CA THR A 62 4.77 1.43 -3.89
C THR A 62 4.47 2.60 -2.95
N THR A 63 3.55 3.49 -3.35
CA THR A 63 3.19 4.68 -2.57
C THR A 63 1.76 4.67 -2.04
N VAL A 64 0.84 4.00 -2.72
CA VAL A 64 -0.58 3.93 -2.39
C VAL A 64 -1.06 2.48 -2.44
N LEU A 65 -1.78 2.08 -1.40
CA LEU A 65 -2.59 0.87 -1.37
C LEU A 65 -4.05 1.22 -1.57
N GLY A 66 -4.78 0.40 -2.33
CA GLY A 66 -6.22 0.51 -2.51
C GLY A 66 -6.92 -0.82 -2.28
N VAL A 67 -8.08 -0.79 -1.63
CA VAL A 67 -8.99 -1.93 -1.50
C VAL A 67 -10.35 -1.52 -2.03
N HIS A 68 -10.84 -2.24 -3.04
CA HIS A 68 -12.25 -2.25 -3.40
C HIS A 68 -12.87 -3.49 -2.77
N CYS A 69 -13.91 -3.31 -1.96
CA CYS A 69 -14.62 -4.38 -1.30
C CYS A 69 -16.11 -4.34 -1.64
N VAL A 70 -16.68 -5.50 -1.91
CA VAL A 70 -18.12 -5.71 -2.04
C VAL A 70 -18.59 -6.63 -0.90
N ASP A 71 -19.47 -6.10 -0.06
CA ASP A 71 -20.19 -6.82 0.99
C ASP A 71 -21.49 -7.37 0.38
N THR A 72 -21.66 -8.69 0.43
CA THR A 72 -22.82 -9.40 -0.11
C THR A 72 -23.85 -9.75 0.98
N GLY A 73 -23.53 -9.53 2.25
CA GLY A 73 -24.43 -9.72 3.38
C GLY A 73 -23.69 -9.76 4.72
N GLY A 74 -24.44 -9.62 5.81
CA GLY A 74 -23.87 -9.77 7.16
C GLY A 74 -22.98 -8.59 7.57
N ILE A 75 -21.83 -8.92 8.15
CA ILE A 75 -20.85 -7.96 8.67
C ILE A 75 -19.85 -7.68 7.56
N SER A 76 -19.44 -6.42 7.40
CA SER A 76 -18.41 -6.04 6.43
C SER A 76 -17.16 -5.52 7.11
N GLY A 77 -16.04 -5.64 6.39
CA GLY A 77 -14.77 -5.18 6.90
C GLY A 77 -13.66 -5.35 5.89
N ILE A 78 -12.68 -4.46 5.96
CA ILE A 78 -11.41 -4.55 5.23
C ILE A 78 -10.28 -4.75 6.24
N TYR A 79 -9.38 -5.67 5.93
CA TYR A 79 -8.19 -5.94 6.72
C TYR A 79 -6.96 -6.00 5.82
N VAL A 80 -5.99 -5.14 6.08
CA VAL A 80 -4.72 -5.11 5.35
C VAL A 80 -3.57 -4.97 6.32
N THR A 81 -2.58 -5.85 6.23
CA THR A 81 -1.26 -5.63 6.81
C THR A 81 -0.23 -5.42 5.73
N TYR A 82 0.78 -4.60 6.01
CA TYR A 82 1.94 -4.43 5.13
C TYR A 82 3.18 -4.12 5.94
N THR A 83 4.34 -4.56 5.44
CA THR A 83 5.62 -4.36 6.11
C THR A 83 6.54 -3.48 5.28
N LEU A 84 6.97 -2.36 5.88
CA LEU A 84 8.06 -1.51 5.39
C LEU A 84 9.28 -1.75 6.28
N ASN A 85 9.56 -0.82 7.21
CA ASN A 85 10.49 -0.96 8.33
C ASN A 85 9.85 -1.65 9.56
N GLN A 86 8.52 -1.57 9.68
CA GLN A 86 7.70 -2.25 10.67
C GLN A 86 6.41 -2.73 10.01
N THR A 87 5.65 -3.55 10.72
CA THR A 87 4.33 -3.98 10.26
C THR A 87 3.28 -2.92 10.61
N TYR A 88 2.51 -2.55 9.61
CA TYR A 88 1.33 -1.71 9.72
C TYR A 88 0.09 -2.56 9.49
N THR A 89 -1.02 -2.19 10.11
CA THR A 89 -2.33 -2.82 9.92
C THR A 89 -3.36 -1.74 9.58
N THR A 90 -4.55 -2.14 9.13
CA THR A 90 -5.65 -1.21 8.89
C THR A 90 -6.05 -0.46 10.15
N ASP A 91 -6.27 0.84 10.02
CA ASP A 91 -6.61 1.72 11.13
C ASP A 91 -7.43 2.92 10.64
N THR A 92 -7.79 3.82 11.55
CA THR A 92 -8.60 5.01 11.24
C THR A 92 -7.89 6.05 10.37
N SER A 93 -6.60 5.88 10.06
CA SER A 93 -5.86 6.77 9.16
C SER A 93 -6.06 6.42 7.68
N TRP A 94 -6.71 5.30 7.38
CA TRP A 94 -7.20 4.98 6.05
C TRP A 94 -8.34 5.92 5.65
N LYS A 95 -8.45 6.18 4.34
CA LYS A 95 -9.53 6.98 3.76
C LYS A 95 -10.48 6.06 3.00
N CYS A 96 -11.78 6.18 3.25
CA CYS A 96 -12.79 5.33 2.61
C CYS A 96 -13.95 6.14 2.03
N SER A 97 -14.53 5.61 0.96
CA SER A 97 -15.71 6.13 0.27
C SER A 97 -16.60 4.98 -0.20
N ALA A 98 -17.91 5.17 -0.13
CA ALA A 98 -18.91 4.28 -0.75
C ALA A 98 -19.21 4.65 -2.22
N LYS A 99 -18.53 5.67 -2.75
CA LYS A 99 -18.70 6.16 -4.12
C LYS A 99 -17.45 5.86 -4.93
N PHE A 100 -17.65 5.27 -6.10
CA PHE A 100 -16.58 5.12 -7.07
C PHE A 100 -16.13 6.49 -7.58
N GLU A 101 -14.84 6.69 -7.64
CA GLU A 101 -14.20 7.83 -8.31
C GLU A 101 -13.09 7.28 -9.20
N GLU A 102 -12.96 7.80 -10.41
CA GLU A 102 -11.95 7.32 -11.34
C GLU A 102 -10.54 7.54 -10.77
N ASN A 103 -9.64 6.59 -11.00
CA ASN A 103 -8.24 6.64 -10.56
C ASN A 103 -8.04 6.71 -9.02
N TRP A 104 -9.07 6.42 -8.21
CA TRP A 104 -9.01 6.51 -6.74
C TRP A 104 -7.83 5.77 -6.08
N SER A 105 -7.39 4.66 -6.67
CA SER A 105 -6.30 3.81 -6.17
C SER A 105 -4.91 4.26 -6.64
N THR A 106 -4.82 5.28 -7.49
CA THR A 106 -3.54 5.79 -8.03
C THR A 106 -2.86 6.79 -7.07
N PRO A 107 -1.54 7.04 -7.22
CA PRO A 107 -0.80 8.02 -6.39
C PRO A 107 -1.32 9.45 -6.52
N GLY A 108 -1.75 9.86 -7.72
CA GLY A 108 -2.19 11.23 -8.01
C GLY A 108 -3.60 11.58 -7.56
N PHE A 109 -4.34 10.63 -6.96
CA PHE A 109 -5.69 10.88 -6.47
C PHE A 109 -5.69 11.66 -5.15
N GLU A 110 -6.46 12.75 -5.13
CA GLU A 110 -6.67 13.61 -3.97
C GLU A 110 -7.88 13.16 -3.15
N ASP A 111 -7.61 12.57 -1.99
CA ASP A 111 -8.61 11.98 -1.09
C ASP A 111 -9.05 12.93 0.04
N GLY A 112 -8.86 14.23 -0.14
CA GLY A 112 -9.23 15.24 0.86
C GLY A 112 -10.72 15.23 1.23
N ASN A 113 -11.58 14.83 0.28
CA ASN A 113 -13.02 14.70 0.49
C ASN A 113 -13.45 13.36 1.09
N TRP A 114 -12.54 12.38 1.15
CA TRP A 114 -12.85 11.07 1.73
C TRP A 114 -12.79 11.13 3.25
N SER A 115 -13.75 10.47 3.89
CA SER A 115 -13.76 10.40 5.35
C SER A 115 -12.71 9.42 5.85
N ALA A 116 -12.23 9.66 7.07
CA ALA A 116 -11.42 8.68 7.78
C ALA A 116 -12.22 7.39 8.01
N ALA A 117 -11.56 6.25 7.92
CA ALA A 117 -12.20 4.96 8.15
C ALA A 117 -12.66 4.81 9.60
N SER A 118 -13.71 4.02 9.84
CA SER A 118 -14.13 3.60 11.17
C SER A 118 -13.67 2.18 11.45
N ILE A 119 -13.30 1.90 12.70
CA ILE A 119 -13.07 0.52 13.16
C ILE A 119 -14.41 -0.20 13.23
N VAL A 120 -14.45 -1.41 12.69
CA VAL A 120 -15.59 -2.32 12.81
C VAL A 120 -15.47 -3.05 14.14
N ASN A 121 -16.28 -2.64 15.12
CA ASN A 121 -16.29 -3.20 16.47
C ASN A 121 -17.31 -4.34 16.60
N GLU A 122 -17.14 -5.37 15.79
CA GLU A 122 -18.05 -6.53 15.75
C GLU A 122 -17.36 -7.79 16.26
N THR A 123 -18.06 -8.60 17.06
CA THR A 123 -17.47 -9.73 17.81
C THR A 123 -16.94 -10.86 16.91
N LEU A 124 -17.41 -10.97 15.67
CA LEU A 124 -17.08 -12.07 14.77
C LEU A 124 -15.63 -12.05 14.24
N TYR A 125 -14.95 -10.90 14.26
CA TYR A 125 -13.69 -10.76 13.54
C TYR A 125 -12.43 -11.22 14.28
N TYR A 126 -12.52 -11.60 15.55
CA TYR A 126 -11.38 -11.93 16.44
C TYR A 126 -10.25 -10.87 16.50
N ARG A 127 -10.39 -9.75 15.77
CA ARG A 127 -9.43 -8.67 15.59
C ARG A 127 -10.16 -7.34 15.60
N THR A 128 -9.51 -6.30 16.11
CA THR A 128 -10.08 -4.95 16.30
C THR A 128 -9.54 -3.94 15.28
N ASP A 129 -8.99 -4.41 14.17
CA ASP A 129 -8.34 -3.59 13.14
C ASP A 129 -9.01 -3.71 11.77
N TRP A 130 -10.20 -4.31 11.72
CA TRP A 130 -11.05 -4.26 10.53
C TRP A 130 -11.62 -2.85 10.40
N ILE A 131 -11.58 -2.32 9.19
CA ILE A 131 -12.04 -0.96 8.89
C ILE A 131 -13.18 -0.98 7.88
N TRP A 132 -13.99 0.08 7.92
CA TRP A 132 -15.00 0.37 6.90
C TRP A 132 -15.15 1.88 6.71
N THR A 133 -16.17 2.29 5.95
CA THR A 133 -16.56 3.70 5.82
C THR A 133 -16.89 4.35 7.16
N ALA A 134 -16.79 5.68 7.19
CA ALA A 134 -17.04 6.47 8.38
C ALA A 134 -18.45 6.26 8.93
N GLY A 135 -18.56 6.07 10.25
CA GLY A 135 -19.84 5.85 10.91
C GLY A 135 -20.45 4.49 10.60
N TYR A 136 -19.59 3.46 10.47
CA TYR A 136 -19.95 2.07 10.17
C TYR A 136 -21.31 1.67 10.76
N ASN A 137 -22.20 1.23 9.85
CA ASN A 137 -23.56 0.80 10.18
C ASN A 137 -24.05 -0.34 9.25
N GLY A 138 -23.13 -0.96 8.49
CA GLY A 138 -23.44 -2.06 7.56
C GLY A 138 -24.23 -1.70 6.30
N LYS A 139 -24.47 -0.42 6.00
CA LYS A 139 -25.28 0.00 4.82
C LYS A 139 -24.49 0.13 3.54
N ASP A 140 -23.23 0.54 3.63
CA ASP A 140 -22.38 0.69 2.45
C ASP A 140 -21.93 -0.70 1.99
N LYS A 141 -22.45 -1.16 0.86
CA LYS A 141 -22.20 -2.49 0.29
C LYS A 141 -21.04 -2.55 -0.68
N VAL A 142 -20.64 -1.41 -1.22
CA VAL A 142 -19.48 -1.29 -2.10
C VAL A 142 -18.62 -0.17 -1.55
N VAL A 143 -17.38 -0.49 -1.20
CA VAL A 143 -16.47 0.44 -0.53
C VAL A 143 -15.11 0.45 -1.19
N TYR A 144 -14.56 1.65 -1.30
CA TYR A 144 -13.23 1.93 -1.79
C TYR A 144 -12.45 2.55 -0.63
N CYS A 145 -11.39 1.89 -0.19
CA CYS A 145 -10.51 2.37 0.87
C CYS A 145 -9.08 2.48 0.36
N ARG A 146 -8.38 3.56 0.69
CA ARG A 146 -6.99 3.79 0.28
C ARG A 146 -6.10 4.27 1.41
N LYS A 147 -4.81 4.01 1.25
CA LYS A 147 -3.76 4.42 2.17
C LYS A 147 -2.51 4.84 1.42
N LYS A 148 -2.05 6.06 1.67
CA LYS A 148 -0.69 6.51 1.32
C LYS A 148 0.29 5.87 2.31
N ILE A 149 1.23 5.06 1.81
CA ILE A 149 2.20 4.29 2.62
C ILE A 149 3.63 4.82 2.53
N LYS A 150 3.93 5.64 1.54
CA LYS A 150 5.16 6.42 1.45
C LYS A 150 4.81 7.86 1.08
N GLY A 151 5.23 8.80 1.91
CA GLY A 151 5.13 10.22 1.58
C GLY A 151 6.21 10.60 0.58
N TRP A 152 6.00 11.71 -0.14
CA TRP A 152 7.04 12.48 -0.82
C TRP A 152 8.04 13.10 0.19
N SER A 153 8.52 12.31 1.16
CA SER A 153 9.65 12.70 1.98
C SER A 153 10.89 12.38 1.18
N LEU A 154 11.31 13.37 0.39
CA LEU A 154 12.66 13.48 -0.10
C LEU A 154 13.59 13.44 1.12
N TYR A 155 13.98 12.26 1.56
CA TYR A 155 15.18 12.10 2.36
C TYR A 155 16.35 12.32 1.40
N TYR A 156 16.57 13.58 1.01
CA TYR A 156 17.90 14.02 0.63
C TYR A 156 18.72 13.94 1.91
N ILE A 157 19.41 12.82 2.09
CA ILE A 157 20.62 12.82 2.89
C ILE A 157 21.62 13.61 2.05
N THR A 158 21.70 14.91 2.30
CA THR A 158 22.88 15.66 1.91
C THR A 158 24.03 15.09 2.74
N ILE A 159 24.92 14.35 2.09
CA ILE A 159 26.21 13.95 2.65
C ILE A 159 27.15 15.15 2.52
#